data_AF-A0A9W7G6U4-F1
#
_entry.id   AF-A0A9W7G6U4-F1
#
_cell.length_a   1.000
_cell.length_b   1.000
_cell.length_c   1.000
_cell.angle_alpha   90.00
_cell.angle_beta   90.00
_cell.angle_gamma   90.00
#
_symmetry.space_group_name_H-M   'P 1'
#
loop_
_entity.id
_entity.type
_entity.pdbx_description
1 polymer ?
#
loop_
_entity_poly.entity_id
_entity_poly.type
_entity_poly.pdbx_seq_one_letter_code
_entity_poly.pdbx_strand_id
1 'polypeptide(L)'
;MKSIAVPSDSKLPIWWKCNKGPDHEWQSTISKRLDGEGCRCCLGIKLSVTNSIAVLRPDVAELWSKTRNIDKAKPDKMMLTAKYAKVWFECPKGEDHVWELNLEDALKDGGLECPCCAGKKLSITNCLLTVRPDIAEMWLVGGGNAERKPDGIMAEADGTGWLSWEGREWEIYTYVLGEGGDGNAAAAGKGGAESVISKAAGKKKSKRKRGGDDSDDSDDEDAAKRFKF
;
A
#
# COMPACT_ATOMS: atom_id res chain seq x y z
N MET A 1 5.35 60.32 1.81
CA MET A 1 5.20 59.66 3.13
C MET A 1 6.22 60.28 4.07
N LYS A 2 5.82 60.70 5.29
CA LYS A 2 6.79 61.17 6.30
C LYS A 2 7.49 59.94 6.90
N SER A 3 8.82 59.88 6.80
CA SER A 3 9.62 58.88 7.50
C SER A 3 9.68 59.23 8.97
N ILE A 4 9.30 58.30 9.84
CA ILE A 4 9.45 58.43 11.30
C ILE A 4 10.68 57.61 11.68
N ALA A 5 11.61 58.21 12.43
CA ALA A 5 12.73 57.50 13.00
C ALA A 5 12.23 56.62 14.17
N VAL A 6 12.55 55.33 14.14
CA VAL A 6 12.19 54.38 15.21
C VAL A 6 13.48 53.78 15.78
N PRO A 7 13.71 53.88 17.11
CA PRO A 7 14.87 53.25 17.76
C PRO A 7 14.89 51.72 17.61
N SER A 8 16.07 51.13 17.54
CA SER A 8 16.26 49.68 17.31
C SER A 8 15.77 48.79 18.46
N ASP A 9 15.73 49.32 19.68
CA ASP A 9 15.26 48.66 20.90
C ASP A 9 13.75 48.86 21.16
N SER A 10 13.08 49.63 20.28
CA SER A 10 11.66 49.91 20.37
C SER A 10 10.83 48.62 20.45
N LYS A 11 9.89 48.60 21.40
CA LYS A 11 8.92 47.52 21.59
C LYS A 11 7.68 47.65 20.70
N LEU A 12 7.63 48.68 19.84
CA LEU A 12 6.52 48.87 18.92
C LEU A 12 6.46 47.71 17.91
N PRO A 13 5.29 47.05 17.75
CA PRO A 13 5.10 46.08 16.69
C PRO A 13 5.01 46.80 15.34
N ILE A 14 5.91 46.45 14.43
CA ILE A 14 5.95 47.01 13.07
C ILE A 14 5.55 45.91 12.08
N TRP A 15 4.84 46.29 11.03
CA TRP A 15 4.53 45.41 9.92
C TRP A 15 5.72 45.23 9.00
N TRP A 16 6.13 43.98 8.80
CA TRP A 16 7.19 43.57 7.89
C TRP A 16 6.58 42.88 6.68
N LYS A 17 7.22 43.07 5.53
CA LYS A 17 6.88 42.37 4.29
C LYS A 17 8.14 41.75 3.69
N CYS A 18 8.03 40.51 3.24
CA CYS A 18 9.07 39.85 2.43
C CYS A 18 8.66 39.89 0.95
N ASN A 19 9.65 39.87 0.05
CA ASN A 19 9.43 39.87 -1.40
C ASN A 19 9.15 38.47 -1.98
N LYS A 20 9.15 37.42 -1.16
CA LYS A 20 8.93 36.04 -1.61
C LYS A 20 7.48 35.68 -1.87
N GLY A 21 6.53 36.50 -1.44
CA GLY A 21 5.11 36.29 -1.70
C GLY A 21 4.27 37.53 -1.44
N PRO A 22 3.11 37.65 -2.10
CA PRO A 22 2.27 38.84 -2.00
C PRO A 22 1.65 39.02 -0.60
N ASP A 23 1.40 37.90 0.10
CA ASP A 23 0.78 37.79 1.43
C ASP A 23 1.82 37.53 2.54
N HIS A 24 3.11 37.71 2.25
CA HIS A 24 4.21 37.51 3.21
C HIS A 24 4.36 38.71 4.12
N GLU A 25 3.36 38.92 4.96
CA GLU A 25 3.31 40.00 5.95
C GLU A 25 3.13 39.47 7.37
N TRP A 26 3.83 40.10 8.31
CA TRP A 26 3.77 39.76 9.73
C TRP A 26 4.16 40.95 10.60
N GLN A 27 3.74 40.92 11.86
CA GLN A 27 4.14 41.91 12.86
C GLN A 27 5.32 41.37 13.68
N SER A 28 6.33 42.22 13.89
CA SER A 28 7.43 41.97 14.84
C SER A 28 8.10 43.28 15.25
N THR A 29 8.83 43.27 16.36
CA THR A 29 9.65 44.42 16.80
C THR A 29 10.96 44.48 16.00
N ILE A 30 11.61 45.64 15.97
CA ILE A 30 12.92 45.80 15.31
C ILE A 30 13.95 44.88 15.97
N SER A 31 13.98 44.83 17.31
CA SER A 31 14.92 43.99 18.05
C SER A 31 14.85 42.51 17.62
N LYS A 32 13.65 41.91 17.55
CA LYS A 32 13.49 40.50 17.15
C LYS A 32 13.92 40.24 15.71
N ARG A 33 13.72 41.21 14.82
CA ARG A 33 14.19 41.12 13.42
C ARG A 33 15.70 41.17 13.33
N LEU A 34 16.34 42.01 14.13
CA LEU A 34 17.80 42.06 14.25
C LEU A 34 18.36 40.76 14.87
N ASP A 35 17.62 40.14 15.79
CA ASP A 35 17.94 38.83 16.37
C ASP A 35 17.70 37.65 15.38
N GLY A 36 17.27 37.93 14.14
CA GLY A 36 17.15 36.95 13.07
C GLY A 36 15.73 36.43 12.82
N GLU A 37 14.68 36.98 13.45
CA GLU A 37 13.30 36.56 13.15
C GLU A 37 12.96 36.79 11.67
N GLY A 38 12.67 35.71 10.96
CA GLY A 38 12.39 35.71 9.52
C GLY A 38 10.91 35.86 9.17
N CYS A 39 10.63 35.78 7.86
CA CYS A 39 9.26 35.73 7.37
C CYS A 39 8.58 34.43 7.82
N ARG A 40 7.49 34.54 8.57
CA ARG A 40 6.75 33.39 9.12
C ARG A 40 6.15 32.48 8.03
N CYS A 41 5.85 33.01 6.84
CA CYS A 41 5.39 32.22 5.71
C CYS A 41 6.55 31.39 5.11
N CYS A 42 7.72 32.01 4.92
CA CYS A 42 8.92 31.32 4.43
C CYS A 42 9.41 30.23 5.38
N LEU A 43 9.23 30.42 6.69
CA LEU A 43 9.56 29.43 7.71
C LEU A 43 8.53 28.30 7.83
N GLY A 44 7.42 28.32 7.06
CA GLY A 44 6.36 27.30 7.16
C GLY A 44 5.55 27.37 8.45
N ILE A 45 5.58 28.51 9.15
CA ILE A 45 4.86 28.75 10.41
C ILE A 45 3.46 29.33 10.15
N LYS A 46 3.33 30.18 9.12
CA LYS A 46 2.07 30.80 8.69
C LYS A 46 1.71 30.31 7.28
N LEU A 47 0.46 29.92 7.08
CA LEU A 47 -0.06 29.55 5.76
C LEU A 47 -0.03 30.77 4.83
N SER A 48 0.39 30.53 3.60
CA SER A 48 0.47 31.49 2.51
C SER A 48 0.10 30.81 1.20
N VAL A 49 -0.31 31.62 0.22
CA VAL A 49 -0.51 31.17 -1.16
C VAL A 49 0.74 30.55 -1.79
N THR A 50 1.93 30.73 -1.20
CA THR A 50 3.20 30.17 -1.72
C THR A 50 3.68 28.92 -1.01
N ASN A 51 3.01 28.46 0.06
CA ASN A 51 3.52 27.36 0.89
C ASN A 51 2.47 26.30 1.28
N SER A 52 1.31 26.33 0.64
CA SER A 52 0.29 25.32 0.81
C SER A 52 0.70 23.99 0.15
N ILE A 53 0.06 22.89 0.56
CA ILE A 53 0.27 21.56 -0.06
C ILE A 53 -0.05 21.62 -1.55
N ALA A 54 -1.15 22.30 -1.94
CA ALA A 54 -1.54 22.45 -3.34
C ALA A 54 -0.41 23.03 -4.23
N VAL A 55 0.44 23.90 -3.65
CA VAL A 55 1.52 24.56 -4.37
C VAL A 55 2.83 23.79 -4.29
N LEU A 56 3.17 23.26 -3.12
CA LEU A 56 4.47 22.60 -2.89
C LEU A 56 4.47 21.11 -3.25
N ARG A 57 3.31 20.44 -3.20
CA ARG A 57 3.14 19.00 -3.43
C ARG A 57 1.84 18.75 -4.22
N PRO A 58 1.79 19.15 -5.50
CA PRO A 58 0.61 18.93 -6.35
C PRO A 58 0.26 17.44 -6.52
N ASP A 59 1.26 16.56 -6.44
CA ASP A 59 1.11 15.10 -6.42
C ASP A 59 0.28 14.59 -5.23
N VAL A 60 0.48 15.17 -4.04
CA VAL A 60 -0.33 14.87 -2.84
C VAL A 60 -1.74 15.44 -2.99
N ALA A 61 -1.85 16.65 -3.57
CA ALA A 61 -3.13 17.31 -3.79
C ALA A 61 -4.01 16.59 -4.84
N GLU A 62 -3.39 15.94 -5.82
CA GLU A 62 -4.07 15.18 -6.87
C GLU A 62 -4.81 13.96 -6.30
N LEU A 63 -4.18 13.23 -5.37
CA LEU A 63 -4.79 12.08 -4.71
C LEU A 63 -5.68 12.47 -3.53
N TRP A 64 -5.87 13.76 -3.25
CA TRP A 64 -6.60 14.23 -2.08
C TRP A 64 -8.10 13.98 -2.20
N SER A 65 -8.70 13.31 -1.21
CA SER A 65 -10.12 12.99 -1.28
C SER A 65 -11.00 14.24 -1.12
N LYS A 66 -11.84 14.51 -2.13
CA LYS A 66 -12.78 15.64 -2.12
C LYS A 66 -14.02 15.35 -1.28
N THR A 67 -14.40 14.09 -1.17
CA THR A 67 -15.63 13.65 -0.49
C THR A 67 -15.43 13.36 0.99
N ARG A 68 -14.22 12.96 1.41
CA ARG A 68 -13.94 12.62 2.81
C ARG A 68 -13.27 13.72 3.63
N ASN A 69 -12.70 14.74 2.99
CA ASN A 69 -12.05 15.86 3.67
C ASN A 69 -12.88 17.17 3.66
N ILE A 70 -14.19 17.09 3.38
CA ILE A 70 -15.09 18.24 3.09
C ILE A 70 -14.96 19.36 4.14
N ASP A 71 -14.93 19.01 5.43
CA ASP A 71 -15.09 19.98 6.52
C ASP A 71 -13.77 20.41 7.18
N LYS A 72 -12.63 19.80 6.82
CA LYS A 72 -11.41 19.90 7.65
C LYS A 72 -10.15 20.28 6.91
N ALA A 73 -9.96 19.80 5.68
CA ALA A 73 -8.63 19.79 5.09
C ALA A 73 -8.69 19.91 3.57
N LYS A 74 -8.46 21.12 3.05
CA LYS A 74 -8.18 21.34 1.62
C LYS A 74 -6.68 21.50 1.42
N PRO A 75 -6.09 20.98 0.32
CA PRO A 75 -4.67 21.13 0.04
C PRO A 75 -4.18 22.59 0.01
N ASP A 76 -5.02 23.53 -0.45
CA ASP A 76 -4.69 24.96 -0.52
C ASP A 76 -4.77 25.67 0.84
N LYS A 77 -5.38 25.02 1.85
CA LYS A 77 -5.56 25.54 3.20
C LYS A 77 -4.70 24.83 4.25
N MET A 78 -3.73 24.04 3.82
CA MET A 78 -2.87 23.26 4.70
C MET A 78 -1.41 23.39 4.30
N MET A 79 -0.51 23.38 5.28
CA MET A 79 0.94 23.41 5.09
C MET A 79 1.54 22.03 5.29
N LEU A 80 2.71 21.78 4.69
CA LEU A 80 3.47 20.54 4.89
C LEU A 80 3.89 20.31 6.36
N THR A 81 3.91 21.36 7.18
CA THR A 81 4.24 21.29 8.62
C THR A 81 3.11 20.70 9.47
N ALA A 82 1.92 20.48 8.91
CA ALA A 82 0.77 19.88 9.60
C ALA A 82 0.90 18.35 9.75
N LYS A 83 2.03 17.87 10.27
CA LYS A 83 2.44 16.45 10.31
C LYS A 83 1.38 15.46 10.81
N TYR A 84 0.61 15.84 11.83
CA TYR A 84 -0.40 15.00 12.47
C TYR A 84 -1.81 15.15 11.88
N ALA A 85 -1.97 15.95 10.82
CA ALA A 85 -3.25 16.05 10.14
C ALA A 85 -3.59 14.71 9.49
N LYS A 86 -4.72 14.13 9.87
CA LYS A 86 -5.28 12.96 9.19
C LYS A 86 -5.97 13.39 7.91
N VAL A 87 -5.57 12.78 6.81
CA VAL A 87 -6.02 13.12 5.47
C VAL A 87 -6.45 11.85 4.76
N TRP A 88 -7.62 11.92 4.12
CA TRP A 88 -8.10 10.88 3.23
C TRP A 88 -7.59 11.09 1.81
N PHE A 89 -7.12 10.01 1.19
CA PHE A 89 -6.67 9.94 -0.19
C PHE A 89 -7.57 9.01 -1.00
N GLU A 90 -7.73 9.32 -2.29
CA GLU A 90 -8.47 8.53 -3.28
C GLU A 90 -7.59 8.26 -4.50
N CYS A 91 -7.58 7.02 -4.98
CA CYS A 91 -6.83 6.65 -6.19
C CYS A 91 -7.79 6.64 -7.38
N PRO A 92 -7.40 7.23 -8.53
CA PRO A 92 -8.24 7.21 -9.72
C PRO A 92 -8.43 5.82 -10.35
N LYS A 93 -7.70 4.80 -9.90
CA LYS A 93 -7.78 3.42 -10.42
C LYS A 93 -8.99 2.63 -9.91
N GLY A 94 -9.66 3.09 -8.85
CA GLY A 94 -10.84 2.41 -8.33
C GLY A 94 -11.63 3.29 -7.35
N GLU A 95 -12.95 3.25 -7.44
CA GLU A 95 -13.82 4.09 -6.61
C GLU A 95 -13.75 3.75 -5.10
N ASP A 96 -13.41 2.51 -4.78
CA ASP A 96 -13.19 2.02 -3.42
C ASP A 96 -11.74 2.14 -2.95
N HIS A 97 -10.83 2.67 -3.79
CA HIS A 97 -9.43 2.89 -3.46
C HIS A 97 -9.27 4.14 -2.61
N VAL A 98 -9.68 4.02 -1.35
CA VAL A 98 -9.70 5.13 -0.41
C VAL A 98 -8.97 4.73 0.87
N TRP A 99 -8.04 5.57 1.33
CA TRP A 99 -7.22 5.32 2.52
C TRP A 99 -6.96 6.61 3.30
N GLU A 100 -6.63 6.48 4.59
CA GLU A 100 -6.32 7.60 5.49
C GLU A 100 -4.87 7.45 5.97
N LEU A 101 -4.12 8.55 5.98
CA LEU A 101 -2.78 8.64 6.58
C LEU A 101 -2.66 9.95 7.36
N ASN A 102 -1.66 10.01 8.25
CA ASN A 102 -1.17 11.31 8.67
C ASN A 102 -0.42 11.95 7.49
N LEU A 103 -0.46 13.28 7.40
CA LEU A 103 0.23 14.00 6.34
C LEU A 103 1.73 13.69 6.30
N GLU A 104 2.38 13.56 7.45
CA GLU A 104 3.80 13.17 7.50
C GLU A 104 4.07 11.82 6.84
N ASP A 105 3.18 10.84 7.02
CA ASP A 105 3.34 9.52 6.42
C ASP A 105 3.09 9.55 4.90
N ALA A 106 2.12 10.35 4.45
CA ALA A 106 1.85 10.55 3.02
C ALA A 106 3.01 11.25 2.29
N LEU A 107 3.80 12.07 3.00
CA LEU A 107 4.93 12.80 2.42
C LEU A 107 6.22 11.98 2.32
N LYS A 108 6.31 10.81 2.97
CA LYS A 108 7.43 9.86 2.86
C LYS A 108 7.44 9.17 1.50
N ASP A 109 8.59 8.62 1.13
CA ASP A 109 8.71 7.80 -0.07
C ASP A 109 7.76 6.59 -0.01
N GLY A 110 6.97 6.41 -1.07
CA GLY A 110 5.92 5.39 -1.13
C GLY A 110 4.67 5.68 -0.28
N GLY A 111 4.62 6.79 0.47
CA GLY A 111 3.46 7.16 1.30
C GLY A 111 2.17 7.40 0.51
N LEU A 112 2.29 7.79 -0.76
CA LEU A 112 1.15 7.97 -1.68
C LEU A 112 0.77 6.69 -2.44
N GLU A 113 1.48 5.58 -2.25
CA GLU A 113 1.16 4.32 -2.92
C GLU A 113 -0.22 3.83 -2.47
N CYS A 114 -1.13 3.64 -3.43
CA CYS A 114 -2.47 3.15 -3.15
C CYS A 114 -2.40 1.71 -2.57
N PRO A 115 -2.91 1.47 -1.34
CA PRO A 115 -2.83 0.15 -0.71
C PRO A 115 -3.58 -0.94 -1.50
N CYS A 116 -4.64 -0.58 -2.23
CA CYS A 116 -5.37 -1.53 -3.06
C CYS A 116 -4.57 -1.94 -4.29
N CYS A 117 -3.92 -0.98 -4.96
CA CYS A 117 -3.06 -1.24 -6.11
C CYS A 117 -1.81 -2.04 -5.73
N ALA A 118 -1.29 -1.83 -4.51
CA ALA A 118 -0.13 -2.53 -3.99
C ALA A 118 -0.44 -3.91 -3.38
N GLY A 119 -1.69 -4.40 -3.49
CA GLY A 119 -2.09 -5.70 -2.92
C GLY A 119 -2.09 -5.75 -1.39
N LYS A 120 -2.05 -4.59 -0.72
CA LYS A 120 -2.02 -4.46 0.75
C LYS A 120 -3.42 -4.33 1.37
N LYS A 121 -4.42 -4.01 0.56
CA LYS A 121 -5.82 -3.83 0.98
C LYS A 121 -6.77 -4.43 -0.06
N LEU A 122 -7.77 -5.18 0.40
CA LEU A 122 -8.81 -5.73 -0.47
C LEU A 122 -9.63 -4.61 -1.12
N SER A 123 -9.90 -4.78 -2.41
CA SER A 123 -10.72 -3.92 -3.24
C SER A 123 -11.48 -4.76 -4.27
N ILE A 124 -12.59 -4.22 -4.76
CA ILE A 124 -13.31 -4.81 -5.89
C ILE A 124 -12.42 -4.98 -7.12
N THR A 125 -11.35 -4.20 -7.27
CA THR A 125 -10.45 -4.29 -8.44
C THR A 125 -9.35 -5.33 -8.28
N ASN A 126 -9.14 -5.87 -7.08
CA ASN A 126 -8.07 -6.84 -6.79
C ASN A 126 -8.57 -8.13 -6.11
N CYS A 127 -9.88 -8.28 -5.97
CA CYS A 127 -10.47 -9.48 -5.40
C CYS A 127 -10.40 -10.66 -6.38
N LEU A 128 -10.50 -11.89 -5.86
CA LEU A 128 -10.43 -13.12 -6.63
C LEU A 128 -11.50 -13.15 -7.72
N LEU A 129 -12.72 -12.69 -7.42
CA LEU A 129 -13.80 -12.60 -8.40
C LEU A 129 -13.42 -11.78 -9.64
N THR A 130 -12.76 -10.64 -9.42
CA THR A 130 -12.42 -9.70 -10.50
C THR A 130 -11.17 -10.12 -11.26
N VAL A 131 -10.12 -10.56 -10.55
CA VAL A 131 -8.82 -10.88 -11.17
C VAL A 131 -8.84 -12.29 -11.80
N ARG A 132 -9.54 -13.25 -11.18
CA ARG A 132 -9.59 -14.66 -11.58
C ARG A 132 -11.01 -15.22 -11.52
N PRO A 133 -11.91 -14.76 -12.41
CA PRO A 133 -13.29 -15.25 -12.46
C PRO A 133 -13.37 -16.76 -12.71
N ASP A 134 -12.40 -17.35 -13.43
CA ASP A 134 -12.28 -18.78 -13.68
C ASP A 134 -12.08 -19.60 -12.40
N ILE A 135 -11.37 -19.05 -11.42
CA ILE A 135 -11.18 -19.68 -10.11
C ILE A 135 -12.35 -19.37 -9.19
N ALA A 136 -12.86 -18.14 -9.25
CA ALA A 136 -14.00 -17.71 -8.45
C ALA A 136 -15.25 -18.56 -8.71
N GLU A 137 -15.47 -18.99 -9.95
CA GLU A 137 -16.57 -19.89 -10.32
C GLU A 137 -16.47 -21.27 -9.64
N MET A 138 -15.25 -21.75 -9.41
CA MET A 138 -15.00 -23.04 -8.74
C MET A 138 -14.91 -22.89 -7.22
N TRP A 139 -15.05 -21.68 -6.69
CA TRP A 139 -14.87 -21.42 -5.27
C TRP A 139 -15.97 -22.07 -4.44
N LEU A 140 -15.56 -22.91 -3.48
CA LEU A 140 -16.49 -23.50 -2.54
C LEU A 140 -16.81 -22.52 -1.41
N VAL A 141 -18.07 -22.13 -1.27
CA VAL A 141 -18.55 -21.48 -0.04
C VAL A 141 -18.91 -22.56 0.97
N GLY A 142 -18.45 -22.41 2.21
CA GLY A 142 -18.52 -23.45 3.24
C GLY A 142 -17.28 -24.35 3.24
N GLY A 143 -17.39 -25.50 3.92
CA GLY A 143 -16.27 -26.46 4.04
C GLY A 143 -14.98 -25.79 4.55
N GLY A 144 -13.87 -26.03 3.84
CA GLY A 144 -12.57 -25.45 4.19
C GLY A 144 -12.39 -23.95 3.91
N ASN A 145 -13.38 -23.29 3.29
CA ASN A 145 -13.38 -21.83 3.08
C ASN A 145 -14.26 -21.07 4.07
N ALA A 146 -15.04 -21.75 4.91
CA ALA A 146 -16.06 -21.13 5.76
C ALA A 146 -16.95 -20.18 4.94
N GLU A 147 -17.29 -19.00 5.45
CA GLU A 147 -18.15 -18.03 4.76
C GLU A 147 -17.41 -17.13 3.76
N ARG A 148 -16.12 -17.38 3.48
CA ARG A 148 -15.33 -16.54 2.57
C ARG A 148 -15.88 -16.64 1.15
N LYS A 149 -16.20 -15.49 0.56
CA LYS A 149 -16.65 -15.36 -0.84
C LYS A 149 -15.49 -14.88 -1.73
N PRO A 150 -15.51 -15.15 -3.05
CA PRO A 150 -14.45 -14.72 -3.96
C PRO A 150 -14.24 -13.20 -4.05
N ASP A 151 -15.28 -12.41 -3.85
CA ASP A 151 -15.18 -10.93 -3.78
C ASP A 151 -14.57 -10.44 -2.46
N GLY A 152 -14.53 -11.29 -1.43
CA GLY A 152 -13.98 -11.03 -0.11
C GLY A 152 -12.51 -11.42 0.07
N ILE A 153 -11.80 -11.81 -1.00
CA ILE A 153 -10.43 -12.35 -0.94
C ILE A 153 -9.57 -11.65 -1.98
N MET A 154 -8.38 -11.19 -1.59
CA MET A 154 -7.41 -10.63 -2.53
C MET A 154 -6.83 -11.76 -3.39
N ALA A 155 -6.84 -11.60 -4.70
CA ALA A 155 -6.46 -12.66 -5.64
C ALA A 155 -5.01 -13.13 -5.46
N GLU A 156 -4.12 -12.21 -5.08
CA GLU A 156 -2.68 -12.43 -4.94
C GLU A 156 -2.23 -12.54 -3.47
N ALA A 157 -3.16 -12.57 -2.51
CA ALA A 157 -2.77 -12.76 -1.11
C ALA A 157 -2.22 -14.16 -0.87
N ASP A 158 -1.29 -14.30 0.05
CA ASP A 158 -0.86 -15.61 0.55
C ASP A 158 -1.98 -16.26 1.38
N GLY A 159 -2.22 -17.55 1.16
CA GLY A 159 -3.30 -18.27 1.81
C GLY A 159 -3.65 -19.59 1.14
N THR A 160 -4.70 -20.22 1.66
CA THR A 160 -5.32 -21.41 1.07
C THR A 160 -6.79 -21.19 0.79
N GLY A 161 -7.29 -21.86 -0.25
CA GLY A 161 -8.67 -21.86 -0.69
C GLY A 161 -9.10 -23.24 -1.14
N TRP A 162 -10.40 -23.54 -1.02
CA TRP A 162 -11.00 -24.79 -1.47
C TRP A 162 -11.82 -24.56 -2.75
N LEU A 163 -11.60 -25.41 -3.76
CA LEU A 163 -12.34 -25.38 -5.03
C LEU A 163 -13.13 -26.68 -5.22
N SER A 164 -14.24 -26.62 -5.94
CA SER A 164 -14.99 -27.78 -6.41
C SER A 164 -14.95 -27.86 -7.92
N TRP A 165 -14.53 -29.03 -8.42
CA TRP A 165 -14.50 -29.31 -9.84
C TRP A 165 -14.74 -30.81 -10.07
N GLU A 166 -15.64 -31.14 -11.00
CA GLU A 166 -16.04 -32.51 -11.33
C GLU A 166 -16.45 -33.36 -10.10
N GLY A 167 -17.16 -32.74 -9.14
CA GLY A 167 -17.62 -33.43 -7.94
C GLY A 167 -16.51 -33.78 -6.94
N ARG A 168 -15.32 -33.18 -7.07
CA ARG A 168 -14.20 -33.31 -6.13
C ARG A 168 -13.81 -31.96 -5.58
N GLU A 169 -13.36 -31.97 -4.33
CA GLU A 169 -12.86 -30.79 -3.63
C GLU A 169 -11.34 -30.77 -3.61
N TRP A 170 -10.76 -29.59 -3.81
CA TRP A 170 -9.31 -29.39 -3.89
C TRP A 170 -8.89 -28.22 -3.00
N GLU A 171 -7.93 -28.44 -2.12
CA GLU A 171 -7.23 -27.35 -1.44
C GLU A 171 -6.13 -26.80 -2.36
N ILE A 172 -6.16 -25.50 -2.60
CA ILE A 172 -5.16 -24.75 -3.37
C ILE A 172 -4.51 -23.68 -2.51
N TYR A 173 -3.31 -23.26 -2.90
CA TYR A 173 -2.65 -22.09 -2.33
C TYR A 173 -2.88 -20.88 -3.22
N THR A 174 -3.23 -19.73 -2.65
CA THR A 174 -3.62 -18.53 -3.41
C THR A 174 -2.45 -17.85 -4.14
N TYR A 175 -1.20 -18.00 -3.68
CA TYR A 175 -0.02 -17.57 -4.45
C TYR A 175 0.20 -18.38 -5.76
N VAL A 176 -0.44 -19.53 -5.91
CA VAL A 176 -0.44 -20.30 -7.18
C VAL A 176 -1.38 -19.66 -8.21
N LEU A 177 -2.17 -18.65 -7.80
CA LEU A 177 -3.14 -17.94 -8.63
C LEU A 177 -2.62 -16.62 -9.20
N GLY A 178 -1.51 -16.09 -8.67
CA GLY A 178 -0.84 -14.88 -9.14
C GLY A 178 0.28 -15.21 -10.13
N GLU A 179 0.20 -14.68 -11.35
CA GLU A 179 1.34 -14.67 -12.26
C GLU A 179 2.28 -13.50 -11.88
N GLY A 180 3.29 -13.79 -11.05
CA GLY A 180 4.55 -13.04 -11.03
C GLY A 180 4.60 -11.78 -10.14
N GLY A 181 5.13 -11.96 -8.92
CA GLY A 181 5.99 -10.98 -8.28
C GLY A 181 7.44 -11.45 -8.42
N ASP A 182 8.32 -10.56 -8.84
CA ASP A 182 9.70 -10.82 -9.31
C ASP A 182 10.49 -11.82 -8.46
N GLY A 183 10.64 -13.03 -9.00
CA GLY A 183 11.41 -14.12 -8.41
C GLY A 183 10.98 -15.47 -8.97
N ASN A 184 11.44 -15.79 -10.18
CA ASN A 184 11.21 -17.05 -10.91
C ASN A 184 9.82 -17.18 -11.58
N ALA A 185 9.56 -16.34 -12.58
CA ALA A 185 8.51 -16.56 -13.56
C ALA A 185 8.91 -17.70 -14.52
N ALA A 186 8.38 -18.90 -14.28
CA ALA A 186 8.24 -19.93 -15.31
C ALA A 186 6.78 -19.95 -15.77
N ALA A 187 6.60 -19.56 -17.03
CA ALA A 187 5.36 -19.37 -17.76
C ALA A 187 4.24 -20.38 -17.48
N ALA A 188 3.01 -19.89 -17.45
CA ALA A 188 1.81 -20.71 -17.51
C ALA A 188 0.75 -20.07 -18.42
N GLY A 189 1.08 -19.98 -19.72
CA GLY A 189 0.15 -19.49 -20.72
C GLY A 189 -1.23 -20.17 -20.67
N LYS A 190 -2.28 -19.36 -20.89
CA LYS A 190 -3.61 -19.69 -21.45
C LYS A 190 -4.26 -21.04 -21.04
N GLY A 191 -4.02 -21.51 -19.83
CA GLY A 191 -4.74 -22.64 -19.26
C GLY A 191 -5.59 -22.12 -18.11
N GLY A 192 -6.91 -22.10 -18.29
CA GLY A 192 -7.87 -21.76 -17.22
C GLY A 192 -7.79 -22.73 -16.04
N ALA A 193 -8.78 -22.70 -15.16
CA ALA A 193 -8.81 -23.46 -13.90
C ALA A 193 -8.42 -24.96 -13.99
N GLU A 194 -8.60 -25.63 -15.14
CA GLU A 194 -8.06 -26.97 -15.42
C GLU A 194 -6.52 -27.06 -15.28
N SER A 195 -5.77 -26.05 -15.72
CA SER A 195 -4.31 -25.93 -15.55
C SER A 195 -3.92 -25.75 -14.08
N VAL A 196 -4.72 -24.97 -13.33
CA VAL A 196 -4.49 -24.75 -11.89
C VAL A 196 -4.73 -26.04 -11.10
N ILE A 197 -5.84 -26.73 -11.38
CA ILE A 197 -6.22 -27.99 -10.72
C ILE A 197 -5.28 -29.13 -11.12
N SER A 198 -4.92 -29.26 -12.40
CA SER A 198 -3.97 -30.28 -12.87
C SER A 198 -2.57 -30.09 -12.27
N LYS A 199 -2.10 -28.84 -12.11
CA LYS A 199 -0.84 -28.54 -11.40
C LYS A 199 -0.90 -28.84 -9.90
N ALA A 200 -2.04 -28.55 -9.25
CA ALA A 200 -2.25 -28.89 -7.84
C ALA A 200 -2.25 -30.41 -7.61
N ALA A 201 -2.92 -31.17 -8.49
CA ALA A 201 -2.97 -32.63 -8.45
C ALA A 201 -1.58 -33.30 -8.64
N GLY A 202 -0.66 -32.64 -9.37
CA GLY A 202 0.71 -33.12 -9.57
C GLY A 202 1.65 -32.94 -8.36
N LYS A 203 1.34 -32.02 -7.43
CA LYS A 203 2.15 -31.78 -6.22
C LYS A 203 1.61 -32.58 -5.02
N LYS A 204 1.60 -33.91 -5.11
CA LYS A 204 1.43 -34.73 -3.89
C LYS A 204 2.62 -34.52 -2.97
N LYS A 205 2.41 -33.84 -1.83
CA LYS A 205 3.35 -33.80 -0.70
C LYS A 205 3.76 -35.23 -0.35
N SER A 206 5.05 -35.53 -0.52
CA SER A 206 5.70 -36.67 0.13
C SER A 206 5.37 -36.61 1.62
N LYS A 207 4.53 -37.54 2.09
CA LYS A 207 4.34 -37.78 3.53
C LYS A 207 5.67 -38.29 4.07
N ARG A 208 6.45 -37.43 4.72
CA ARG A 208 7.45 -37.88 5.70
C ARG A 208 6.69 -38.63 6.80
N LYS A 209 6.78 -39.97 6.81
CA LYS A 209 6.43 -40.78 7.97
C LYS A 209 7.36 -40.34 9.11
N ARG A 210 6.79 -39.83 10.20
CA ARG A 210 7.45 -39.84 11.52
C ARG A 210 7.16 -41.20 12.14
N GLY A 211 8.21 -41.96 12.38
CA GLY A 211 8.25 -43.17 13.20
C GLY A 211 9.73 -43.40 13.51
N GLY A 212 10.11 -43.27 14.79
CA GLY A 212 11.48 -43.39 15.27
C GLY A 212 11.90 -44.83 15.52
N ASP A 213 13.24 -44.98 15.60
CA ASP A 213 14.11 -45.94 16.35
C ASP A 213 13.78 -47.45 16.26
N ASP A 214 14.69 -48.39 15.98
CA ASP A 214 16.08 -48.56 16.38
C ASP A 214 16.88 -49.48 15.42
N SER A 215 18.20 -49.26 15.40
CA SER A 215 19.35 -50.19 15.24
C SER A 215 19.55 -51.13 14.04
N ASP A 216 20.81 -51.12 13.60
CA ASP A 216 21.68 -52.21 13.13
C ASP A 216 21.94 -52.43 11.62
N ASP A 217 23.17 -52.02 11.31
CA ASP A 217 24.13 -52.41 10.30
C ASP A 217 24.03 -53.80 9.66
N SER A 218 24.55 -53.80 8.42
CA SER A 218 25.26 -54.87 7.70
C SER A 218 24.46 -55.84 6.82
N ASP A 219 24.88 -55.79 5.55
CA ASP A 219 25.06 -56.89 4.60
C ASP A 219 23.81 -57.63 4.07
N ASP A 220 23.47 -57.40 2.80
CA ASP A 220 23.93 -58.31 1.74
C ASP A 220 23.49 -57.83 0.35
N GLU A 221 24.46 -57.82 -0.54
CA GLU A 221 24.32 -57.65 -1.98
C GLU A 221 23.71 -58.91 -2.62
N ASP A 222 22.97 -58.69 -3.72
CA ASP A 222 22.85 -59.60 -4.86
C ASP A 222 22.20 -60.99 -4.57
N ALA A 223 21.61 -61.71 -5.51
CA ALA A 223 21.49 -61.62 -6.94
C ALA A 223 20.30 -62.49 -7.33
N ALA A 224 19.76 -62.26 -8.52
CA ALA A 224 19.71 -63.36 -9.48
C ALA A 224 19.39 -62.85 -10.88
N LYS A 225 20.44 -62.47 -11.61
CA LYS A 225 20.56 -62.83 -13.02
C LYS A 225 21.76 -63.76 -13.20
N ARG A 226 21.42 -65.05 -13.23
CA ARG A 226 22.05 -66.21 -13.89
C ARG A 226 23.29 -65.95 -14.75
N PHE A 227 24.32 -66.80 -14.55
CA PHE A 227 24.96 -67.53 -15.64
C PHE A 227 25.21 -68.99 -15.26
N LYS A 228 24.95 -69.88 -16.22
CA LYS A 228 25.23 -71.33 -16.23
C LYS A 228 26.66 -71.55 -16.77
N PHE A 229 27.45 -72.40 -16.13
CA PHE A 229 27.97 -73.67 -16.64
C PHE A 229 28.63 -74.43 -15.49
#